data_AF-A0A828UCV3-F1
#
_entry.id   AF-A0A828UCV3-F1
#
_cell.length_a   1.000
_cell.length_b   1.000
_cell.length_c   1.000
_cell.angle_alpha   90.00
_cell.angle_beta   90.00
_cell.angle_gamma   90.00
#
_symmetry.space_group_name_H-M   'P 1'
#
loop_
_entity.id
_entity.type
_entity.pdbx_description
1 polymer ?
#
loop_
_entity_poly.entity_id
_entity_poly.type
_entity_poly.pdbx_seq_one_letter_code
_entity_poly.pdbx_strand_id
1 'polypeptide(L)'
;MKISRETLHQLIENKLCQAGLKREHAATVAEVLVYADARGIHSHGAVRVEYYAERISKGGTNREPEFRLEETGPCSAILHADNAAGQVAAKMGMEHAIKTAQQKGVAVVGISRMGHSGAISYFVQQAARAGLIGISLCQSDPMVVPFGGAEIYYGTNPLAFAAPGEGDEILTFDMATTVQAWGKVLDARSRNMSIPDTWAVDKNGAPTTDPFAVHALLPAAGPKGYGLMMMIDVLSGVLLGLPFGRQVSSMYDDLHAGRNLGQLHIVINPNFFSSSELFRQHLSQTMRELNTITPAPGFNQVYYPGQDQDIKQRKAAVEGIEIVDDIYQYLISDALYNTSYETKNPFAQ
;
A
#
# COMPACT_ATOMS: atom_id res chain seq x y z
N MET A 1 5.93 -18.01 -12.40
CA MET A 1 6.64 -17.65 -13.65
C MET A 1 7.39 -16.33 -13.52
N LYS A 2 8.31 -16.00 -14.45
CA LYS A 2 9.00 -14.70 -14.51
C LYS A 2 8.69 -13.96 -15.82
N ILE A 3 8.45 -12.65 -15.74
CA ILE A 3 8.10 -11.80 -16.88
C ILE A 3 8.76 -10.41 -16.76
N SER A 4 9.00 -9.72 -17.87
CA SER A 4 9.54 -8.35 -17.84
C SER A 4 8.54 -7.37 -17.20
N ARG A 5 9.06 -6.24 -16.70
CA ARG A 5 8.24 -5.19 -16.08
C ARG A 5 7.29 -4.57 -17.10
N GLU A 6 7.78 -4.35 -18.32
CA GLU A 6 7.05 -3.69 -19.40
C GLU A 6 5.89 -4.57 -19.89
N THR A 7 6.13 -5.88 -20.03
CA THR A 7 5.06 -6.81 -20.45
C THR A 7 4.02 -6.95 -19.35
N LEU A 8 4.42 -7.08 -18.08
CA LEU A 8 3.45 -7.14 -16.98
C LEU A 8 2.62 -5.85 -16.89
N HIS A 9 3.26 -4.68 -17.02
CA HIS A 9 2.57 -3.40 -17.06
C HIS A 9 1.51 -3.36 -18.16
N GLN A 10 1.90 -3.71 -19.40
CA GLN A 10 0.97 -3.68 -20.54
C GLN A 10 -0.21 -4.63 -20.37
N LEU A 11 0.01 -5.83 -19.82
CA LEU A 11 -1.05 -6.79 -19.57
C LEU A 11 -2.06 -6.27 -18.52
N ILE A 12 -1.57 -5.69 -17.42
CA ILE A 12 -2.41 -5.11 -16.39
C ILE A 12 -3.18 -3.91 -16.94
N GLU A 13 -2.50 -3.00 -17.65
CA GLU A 13 -3.12 -1.84 -18.30
C GLU A 13 -4.24 -2.27 -19.25
N ASN A 14 -3.99 -3.25 -20.12
CA ASN A 14 -4.98 -3.76 -21.07
C ASN A 14 -6.20 -4.34 -20.34
N LYS A 15 -5.98 -5.16 -19.30
CA LYS A 15 -7.07 -5.80 -18.54
C LYS A 15 -7.95 -4.77 -17.83
N LEU A 16 -7.35 -3.76 -17.21
CA LEU A 16 -8.10 -2.72 -16.50
C LEU A 16 -8.79 -1.73 -17.44
N CYS A 17 -8.20 -1.48 -18.62
CA CYS A 17 -8.85 -0.72 -19.68
C CYS A 17 -10.05 -1.50 -20.25
N GLN A 18 -9.93 -2.82 -20.43
CA GLN A 18 -11.03 -3.71 -20.80
C GLN A 18 -12.18 -3.67 -19.77
N ALA A 19 -11.86 -3.56 -18.48
CA ALA A 19 -12.85 -3.42 -17.41
C ALA A 19 -13.57 -2.06 -17.41
N GLY A 20 -13.00 -1.05 -18.08
CA GLY A 20 -13.64 0.26 -18.31
C GLY A 20 -12.88 1.46 -17.75
N LEU A 21 -11.66 1.32 -17.22
CA LEU A 21 -10.84 2.49 -16.86
C LEU A 21 -10.29 3.20 -18.10
N LYS A 22 -10.09 4.52 -17.99
CA LYS A 22 -9.28 5.28 -18.95
C LYS A 22 -7.87 4.69 -19.03
N ARG A 23 -7.28 4.72 -20.22
CA ARG A 23 -5.94 4.16 -20.47
C ARG A 23 -4.88 4.72 -19.53
N GLU A 24 -4.86 6.03 -19.31
CA GLU A 24 -3.91 6.69 -18.39
C GLU A 24 -4.10 6.29 -16.92
N HIS A 25 -5.36 6.07 -16.49
CA HIS A 25 -5.67 5.57 -15.15
C HIS A 25 -5.24 4.10 -15.01
N ALA A 26 -5.53 3.27 -16.01
CA ALA A 26 -5.11 1.87 -16.04
C ALA A 26 -3.58 1.73 -16.03
N ALA A 27 -2.86 2.57 -16.78
CA ALA A 27 -1.40 2.62 -16.76
C ALA A 27 -0.87 3.02 -15.37
N THR A 28 -1.46 4.03 -14.72
CA THR A 28 -1.06 4.41 -13.36
C THR A 28 -1.32 3.28 -12.35
N VAL A 29 -2.46 2.58 -12.45
CA VAL A 29 -2.72 1.40 -11.62
C VAL A 29 -1.66 0.32 -11.89
N ALA A 30 -1.40 0.00 -13.16
CA ALA A 30 -0.39 -0.97 -13.55
C ALA A 30 1.00 -0.62 -13.00
N GLU A 31 1.42 0.64 -13.10
CA GLU A 31 2.70 1.14 -12.58
C GLU A 31 2.90 0.84 -11.09
N VAL A 32 1.87 1.07 -10.27
CA VAL A 32 1.93 0.81 -8.82
C VAL A 32 1.92 -0.69 -8.52
N LEU A 33 1.18 -1.50 -9.27
CA LEU A 33 1.13 -2.95 -9.04
C LEU A 33 2.44 -3.63 -9.45
N VAL A 34 3.03 -3.27 -10.59
CA VAL A 34 4.33 -3.81 -11.00
C VAL A 34 5.45 -3.37 -10.07
N TYR A 35 5.36 -2.16 -9.49
CA TYR A 35 6.26 -1.72 -8.43
C TYR A 35 6.19 -2.66 -7.22
N ALA A 36 4.97 -3.01 -6.77
CA ALA A 36 4.78 -3.91 -5.64
C ALA A 36 5.38 -5.29 -5.93
N ASP A 37 5.11 -5.89 -7.09
CA ASP A 37 5.66 -7.20 -7.45
C ASP A 37 7.18 -7.18 -7.60
N ALA A 38 7.76 -6.15 -8.21
CA ALA A 38 9.22 -6.02 -8.35
C ALA A 38 9.94 -5.98 -6.99
N ARG A 39 9.28 -5.44 -5.96
CA ARG A 39 9.79 -5.39 -4.58
C ARG A 39 9.45 -6.63 -3.74
N GLY A 40 8.72 -7.58 -4.31
CA GLY A 40 8.26 -8.80 -3.64
C GLY A 40 7.04 -8.59 -2.73
N ILE A 41 6.30 -7.50 -2.91
CA ILE A 41 5.05 -7.18 -2.19
C ILE A 41 3.85 -7.72 -2.99
N HIS A 42 3.89 -9.01 -3.31
CA HIS A 42 2.97 -9.63 -4.28
C HIS A 42 1.49 -9.52 -3.88
N SER A 43 1.16 -9.41 -2.59
CA SER A 43 -0.21 -9.20 -2.10
C SER A 43 -0.84 -7.88 -2.54
N HIS A 44 -0.04 -6.92 -3.02
CA HIS A 44 -0.46 -5.64 -3.56
C HIS A 44 -0.03 -5.46 -5.03
N GLY A 45 0.37 -6.55 -5.68
CA GLY A 45 0.76 -6.59 -7.09
C GLY A 45 -0.37 -7.08 -8.01
N ALA A 46 0.01 -7.79 -9.08
CA ALA A 46 -0.87 -8.28 -10.13
C ALA A 46 -2.01 -9.18 -9.62
N VAL A 47 -1.87 -9.79 -8.44
CA VAL A 47 -2.93 -10.61 -7.80
C VAL A 47 -4.23 -9.83 -7.57
N ARG A 48 -4.18 -8.50 -7.49
CA ARG A 48 -5.37 -7.65 -7.26
C ARG A 48 -6.13 -7.29 -8.54
N VAL A 49 -5.61 -7.62 -9.72
CA VAL A 49 -6.17 -7.15 -11.00
C VAL A 49 -7.54 -7.76 -11.28
N GLU A 50 -7.77 -9.03 -10.92
CA GLU A 50 -9.09 -9.66 -11.08
C GLU A 50 -10.16 -8.95 -10.25
N TYR A 51 -9.88 -8.73 -8.95
CA TYR A 51 -10.74 -7.96 -8.07
C TYR A 51 -11.00 -6.54 -8.59
N TYR A 52 -9.95 -5.83 -9.03
CA TYR A 52 -10.12 -4.48 -9.55
C TYR A 52 -10.96 -4.47 -10.83
N ALA A 53 -10.72 -5.39 -11.76
CA ALA A 53 -11.49 -5.48 -12.99
C ALA A 53 -12.98 -5.70 -12.71
N GLU A 54 -13.32 -6.59 -11.78
CA GLU A 54 -14.71 -6.79 -11.36
C GLU A 54 -15.31 -5.50 -10.76
N ARG A 55 -14.64 -4.90 -9.78
CA ARG A 55 -15.14 -3.67 -9.12
C ARG A 55 -15.29 -2.49 -10.10
N ILE A 56 -14.35 -2.31 -11.02
CA ILE A 56 -14.42 -1.29 -12.07
C ILE A 56 -15.64 -1.57 -12.96
N SER A 57 -15.80 -2.81 -13.43
CA SER A 57 -16.90 -3.19 -14.32
C SER A 57 -18.28 -2.98 -13.68
N LYS A 58 -18.38 -3.20 -12.35
CA LYS A 58 -19.59 -3.05 -11.54
C LYS A 58 -19.87 -1.62 -11.06
N GLY A 59 -18.94 -0.69 -11.26
CA GLY A 59 -19.10 0.73 -10.91
C GLY A 59 -18.63 1.13 -9.51
N GLY A 60 -18.13 0.19 -8.70
CA GLY A 60 -17.58 0.51 -7.37
C GLY A 60 -16.21 1.20 -7.40
N THR A 61 -15.59 1.33 -8.57
CA THR A 61 -14.47 2.25 -8.82
C THR A 61 -14.88 3.18 -9.94
N ASN A 62 -14.85 4.49 -9.67
CA ASN A 62 -15.29 5.48 -10.62
C ASN A 62 -14.29 5.58 -11.79
N ARG A 63 -14.80 5.38 -13.00
CA ARG A 63 -14.02 5.44 -14.25
C ARG A 63 -13.97 6.84 -14.86
N GLU A 64 -14.91 7.71 -14.48
CA GLU A 64 -14.99 9.12 -14.86
C GLU A 64 -15.02 10.03 -13.61
N PRO A 65 -14.01 9.95 -12.73
CA PRO A 65 -14.00 10.73 -11.49
C PRO A 65 -13.86 12.23 -11.76
N GLU A 66 -14.66 13.03 -11.06
CA GLU A 66 -14.49 14.48 -11.04
C GLU A 66 -13.49 14.89 -9.94
N PHE A 67 -12.21 14.89 -10.27
CA PHE A 67 -11.17 15.32 -9.34
C PHE A 67 -11.31 16.81 -8.99
N ARG A 68 -11.34 17.11 -7.70
CA ARG A 68 -11.29 18.49 -7.18
C ARG A 68 -10.19 18.61 -6.15
N LEU A 69 -9.15 19.36 -6.48
CA LEU A 69 -8.09 19.71 -5.53
C LEU A 69 -8.48 21.00 -4.80
N GLU A 70 -8.64 20.90 -3.49
CA GLU A 70 -8.97 22.01 -2.59
C GLU A 70 -7.74 22.43 -1.79
N GLU A 71 -7.13 23.54 -2.15
CA GLU A 71 -6.07 24.15 -1.35
C GLU A 71 -6.68 24.85 -0.13
N THR A 72 -6.38 24.34 1.06
CA THR A 72 -6.97 24.79 2.34
C THR A 72 -6.07 25.76 3.10
N GLY A 73 -4.82 25.88 2.66
CA GLY A 73 -3.79 26.70 3.30
C GLY A 73 -2.49 26.65 2.52
N PRO A 74 -1.43 27.35 2.99
CA PRO A 74 -0.17 27.46 2.25
C PRO A 74 0.55 26.12 2.07
N CYS A 75 0.34 25.18 2.99
CA CYS A 75 1.00 23.87 3.02
C CYS A 75 0.00 22.72 3.14
N SER A 76 -1.29 22.94 2.86
CA SER A 76 -2.33 21.92 3.08
C SER A 76 -3.40 21.90 1.99
N ALA A 77 -3.76 20.71 1.54
CA ALA A 77 -4.81 20.52 0.54
C ALA A 77 -5.57 19.21 0.75
N ILE A 78 -6.76 19.12 0.15
CA ILE A 78 -7.54 17.88 0.04
C ILE A 78 -7.82 17.61 -1.44
N LEU A 79 -7.41 16.45 -1.93
CA LEU A 79 -7.85 15.94 -3.22
C LEU A 79 -9.14 15.15 -3.01
N HIS A 80 -10.26 15.71 -3.44
CA HIS A 80 -11.53 14.98 -3.55
C HIS A 80 -11.45 14.09 -4.78
N ALA A 81 -11.43 12.78 -4.56
CA ALA A 81 -11.08 11.78 -5.57
C ALA A 81 -12.27 11.05 -6.18
N ASP A 82 -13.49 11.33 -5.71
CA ASP A 82 -14.74 10.81 -6.29
C ASP A 82 -14.73 9.28 -6.54
N ASN A 83 -14.18 8.53 -5.57
CA ASN A 83 -14.01 7.08 -5.63
C ASN A 83 -13.25 6.56 -6.86
N ALA A 84 -12.33 7.38 -7.41
CA ALA A 84 -11.35 6.95 -8.38
C ALA A 84 -10.50 5.77 -7.88
N ALA A 85 -9.82 5.10 -8.82
CA ALA A 85 -8.79 4.12 -8.46
C ALA A 85 -7.76 4.75 -7.51
N GLY A 86 -7.48 4.06 -6.39
CA GLY A 86 -6.67 4.62 -5.30
C GLY A 86 -5.25 5.00 -5.74
N GLN A 87 -4.67 4.23 -6.66
CA GLN A 87 -3.36 4.49 -7.25
C GLN A 87 -3.32 5.83 -7.96
N VAL A 88 -4.37 6.16 -8.73
CA VAL A 88 -4.49 7.42 -9.48
C VAL A 88 -4.62 8.59 -8.50
N ALA A 89 -5.58 8.50 -7.58
CA ALA A 89 -5.85 9.56 -6.62
C ALA A 89 -4.63 9.84 -5.71
N ALA A 90 -4.02 8.80 -5.16
CA ALA A 90 -2.87 8.95 -4.28
C ALA A 90 -1.64 9.49 -5.02
N LYS A 91 -1.40 9.09 -6.27
CA LYS A 91 -0.32 9.63 -7.10
C LYS A 91 -0.53 11.12 -7.38
N MET A 92 -1.73 11.53 -7.81
CA MET A 92 -2.08 12.93 -8.06
C MET A 92 -1.92 13.80 -6.81
N GLY A 93 -2.36 13.32 -5.64
CA GLY A 93 -2.18 14.05 -4.40
C GLY A 93 -0.71 14.17 -3.97
N MET A 94 0.10 13.14 -4.21
CA MET A 94 1.55 13.20 -3.96
C MET A 94 2.25 14.19 -4.90
N GLU A 95 1.87 14.23 -6.17
CA GLU A 95 2.40 15.21 -7.13
C GLU A 95 2.13 16.66 -6.67
N HIS A 96 0.91 16.93 -6.17
CA HIS A 96 0.61 18.23 -5.55
C HIS A 96 1.44 18.47 -4.28
N ALA A 97 1.56 17.47 -3.39
CA ALA A 97 2.35 17.58 -2.17
C ALA A 97 3.83 17.90 -2.45
N ILE A 98 4.42 17.26 -3.46
CA ILE A 98 5.79 17.52 -3.92
C ILE A 98 5.94 18.98 -4.37
N LYS A 99 5.05 19.45 -5.24
CA LYS A 99 5.07 20.84 -5.73
C LYS A 99 4.94 21.84 -4.57
N THR A 100 4.03 21.59 -3.64
CA THR A 100 3.78 22.45 -2.49
C THR A 100 4.99 22.47 -1.54
N ALA A 101 5.57 21.32 -1.22
CA ALA A 101 6.76 21.25 -0.35
C ALA A 101 8.02 21.85 -1.01
N GLN A 102 8.17 21.75 -2.33
CA GLN A 102 9.24 22.45 -3.05
C GLN A 102 9.14 23.97 -2.87
N GLN A 103 7.92 24.51 -2.92
CA GLN A 103 7.69 25.96 -2.83
C GLN A 103 7.64 26.48 -1.38
N LYS A 104 7.11 25.69 -0.45
CA LYS A 104 6.69 26.13 0.89
C LYS A 104 7.36 25.36 2.04
N GLY A 105 8.21 24.39 1.71
CA GLY A 105 8.99 23.61 2.68
C GLY A 105 8.29 22.37 3.22
N VAL A 106 6.97 22.42 3.38
CA VAL A 106 6.15 21.31 3.89
C VAL A 106 4.85 21.22 3.09
N ALA A 107 4.30 20.01 2.96
CA ALA A 107 2.94 19.79 2.48
C ALA A 107 2.26 18.67 3.27
N VAL A 108 0.97 18.87 3.61
CA VAL A 108 0.07 17.86 4.17
C VAL A 108 -1.16 17.77 3.28
N VAL A 109 -1.28 16.67 2.54
CA VAL A 109 -2.33 16.50 1.52
C VAL A 109 -3.18 15.28 1.83
N GLY A 110 -4.47 15.52 2.08
CA GLY A 110 -5.47 14.46 2.24
C GLY A 110 -6.02 13.99 0.91
N ILE A 111 -6.22 12.69 0.76
CA ILE A 111 -6.93 12.06 -0.36
C ILE A 111 -8.28 11.60 0.18
N SER A 112 -9.35 12.26 -0.29
CA SER A 112 -10.69 12.03 0.20
C SER A 112 -11.51 11.21 -0.79
N ARG A 113 -12.05 10.08 -0.30
CA ARG A 113 -12.89 9.12 -1.04
C ARG A 113 -12.20 8.50 -2.26
N MET A 114 -11.30 7.55 -2.01
CA MET A 114 -10.65 6.77 -3.06
C MET A 114 -10.89 5.26 -2.92
N GLY A 115 -10.51 4.50 -3.95
CA GLY A 115 -10.34 3.05 -3.88
C GLY A 115 -9.07 2.61 -3.12
N HIS A 116 -8.81 1.30 -3.08
CA HIS A 116 -7.57 0.78 -2.51
C HIS A 116 -6.35 1.19 -3.35
N SER A 117 -5.30 1.74 -2.73
CA SER A 117 -4.17 2.38 -3.42
C SER A 117 -2.93 1.51 -3.60
N GLY A 118 -2.92 0.26 -3.12
CA GLY A 118 -1.80 -0.67 -3.32
C GLY A 118 -0.64 -0.48 -2.34
N ALA A 119 0.59 -0.70 -2.79
CA ALA A 119 1.79 -0.54 -1.97
C ALA A 119 2.14 0.95 -1.82
N ILE A 120 1.80 1.54 -0.66
CA ILE A 120 1.89 2.99 -0.45
C ILE A 120 3.33 3.53 -0.42
N SER A 121 4.35 2.68 -0.27
CA SER A 121 5.74 3.07 -0.48
C SER A 121 6.04 3.63 -1.88
N TYR A 122 5.24 3.27 -2.89
CA TYR A 122 5.34 3.85 -4.23
C TYR A 122 5.26 5.39 -4.18
N PHE A 123 4.31 5.92 -3.42
CA PHE A 123 4.04 7.36 -3.35
C PHE A 123 5.17 8.11 -2.64
N VAL A 124 5.66 7.59 -1.50
CA VAL A 124 6.78 8.26 -0.79
C VAL A 124 8.09 8.19 -1.59
N GLN A 125 8.29 7.16 -2.43
CA GLN A 125 9.41 7.17 -3.35
C GLN A 125 9.30 8.25 -4.44
N GLN A 126 8.09 8.71 -4.80
CA GLN A 126 7.95 9.87 -5.69
C GLN A 126 8.53 11.13 -5.02
N ALA A 127 8.24 11.33 -3.73
CA ALA A 127 8.81 12.45 -2.97
C ALA A 127 10.33 12.32 -2.84
N ALA A 128 10.85 11.14 -2.51
CA ALA A 128 12.28 10.91 -2.41
C ALA A 128 13.03 11.13 -3.73
N ARG A 129 12.47 10.68 -4.87
CA ARG A 129 13.02 10.98 -6.20
C ARG A 129 13.05 12.48 -6.51
N ALA A 130 12.14 13.26 -5.93
CA ALA A 130 12.12 14.72 -6.02
C ALA A 130 13.06 15.42 -5.01
N GLY A 131 13.89 14.66 -4.27
CA GLY A 131 14.80 15.19 -3.26
C GLY A 131 14.13 15.57 -1.94
N LEU A 132 12.93 15.06 -1.67
CA LEU A 132 12.11 15.39 -0.50
C LEU A 132 11.91 14.17 0.40
N ILE A 133 11.66 14.39 1.68
CA ILE A 133 11.18 13.33 2.58
C ILE A 133 9.69 13.11 2.33
N GLY A 134 9.28 11.87 2.14
CA GLY A 134 7.88 11.47 1.99
C GLY A 134 7.41 10.58 3.12
N ILE A 135 6.22 10.86 3.64
CA ILE A 135 5.47 9.99 4.54
C ILE A 135 4.07 9.81 3.96
N SER A 136 3.57 8.58 3.97
CA SER A 136 2.21 8.28 3.54
C SER A 136 1.57 7.25 4.46
N LEU A 137 0.27 7.39 4.69
CA LEU A 137 -0.52 6.49 5.53
C LEU A 137 -1.97 6.44 5.03
N CYS A 138 -2.66 5.31 5.19
CA CYS A 138 -4.05 5.18 4.75
C CYS A 138 -4.87 4.22 5.60
N GLN A 139 -6.19 4.36 5.50
CA GLN A 139 -7.14 3.40 6.05
C GLN A 139 -7.11 2.10 5.23
N SER A 140 -7.53 1.00 5.87
CA SER A 140 -7.69 -0.30 5.25
C SER A 140 -8.96 -0.97 5.79
N ASP A 141 -9.38 -2.08 5.17
CA ASP A 141 -10.52 -2.89 5.60
C ASP A 141 -10.41 -3.24 7.09
N PRO A 142 -11.49 -3.09 7.89
CA PRO A 142 -11.51 -3.54 9.27
C PRO A 142 -11.19 -5.04 9.38
N MET A 143 -10.05 -5.38 9.97
CA MET A 143 -9.58 -6.77 10.12
C MET A 143 -8.82 -7.04 11.41
N VAL A 144 -8.66 -6.03 12.28
CA VAL A 144 -7.73 -6.08 13.40
C VAL A 144 -8.46 -5.82 14.72
N VAL A 145 -8.16 -6.66 15.72
CA VAL A 145 -8.64 -6.43 17.09
C VAL A 145 -7.82 -5.34 17.78
N PRO A 146 -8.45 -4.46 18.57
CA PRO A 146 -7.74 -3.65 19.56
C PRO A 146 -6.91 -4.54 20.49
N PHE A 147 -5.82 -4.00 21.05
CA PHE A 147 -5.03 -4.76 22.02
C PHE A 147 -5.89 -5.18 23.23
N GLY A 148 -5.96 -6.49 23.49
CA GLY A 148 -6.80 -7.08 24.54
C GLY A 148 -8.29 -7.24 24.17
N GLY A 149 -8.67 -6.94 22.92
CA GLY A 149 -10.04 -7.11 22.40
C GLY A 149 -10.24 -8.39 21.59
N ALA A 150 -11.50 -8.69 21.28
CA ALA A 150 -11.92 -9.82 20.45
C ALA A 150 -12.78 -9.41 19.24
N GLU A 151 -13.10 -8.13 19.10
CA GLU A 151 -13.91 -7.60 18.00
C GLU A 151 -13.06 -6.73 17.07
N ILE A 152 -13.33 -6.83 15.78
CA ILE A 152 -12.66 -6.05 14.73
C ILE A 152 -12.97 -4.56 14.89
N TYR A 153 -11.95 -3.71 14.70
CA TYR A 153 -12.16 -2.27 14.65
C TYR A 153 -11.35 -1.58 13.55
N TYR A 154 -10.02 -1.68 13.57
CA TYR A 154 -9.16 -1.03 12.57
C TYR A 154 -8.78 -2.01 11.45
N GLY A 155 -8.26 -1.47 10.35
CA GLY A 155 -7.58 -2.26 9.34
C GLY A 155 -6.09 -2.43 9.60
N THR A 156 -5.40 -3.03 8.63
CA THR A 156 -3.93 -3.19 8.65
C THR A 156 -3.15 -1.88 8.48
N ASN A 157 -3.89 -0.76 8.30
CA ASN A 157 -3.48 0.65 8.27
C ASN A 157 -1.96 0.87 8.09
N PRO A 158 -1.47 0.90 6.84
CA PRO A 158 -0.04 0.96 6.59
C PRO A 158 0.56 2.35 6.80
N LEU A 159 1.86 2.38 7.07
CA LEU A 159 2.69 3.57 7.14
C LEU A 159 3.95 3.37 6.30
N ALA A 160 4.20 4.28 5.37
CA ALA A 160 5.41 4.32 4.57
C ALA A 160 6.18 5.62 4.77
N PHE A 161 7.50 5.51 4.65
CA PHE A 161 8.48 6.60 4.75
C PHE A 161 9.55 6.41 3.66
N ALA A 162 9.98 7.50 3.03
CA ALA A 162 11.19 7.49 2.22
C ALA A 162 11.96 8.80 2.31
N ALA A 163 13.29 8.70 2.15
CA ALA A 163 14.19 9.84 2.11
C ALA A 163 15.33 9.63 1.10
N PRO A 164 15.79 10.71 0.43
CA PRO A 164 16.87 10.62 -0.57
C PRO A 164 18.25 10.50 0.07
N GLY A 165 19.08 9.62 -0.48
CA GLY A 165 20.54 9.59 -0.33
C GLY A 165 21.25 10.27 -1.52
N GLU A 166 22.56 10.09 -1.64
CA GLU A 166 23.38 10.54 -2.76
C GLU A 166 22.96 9.88 -4.09
N GLY A 167 23.05 10.60 -5.21
CA GLY A 167 22.70 10.06 -6.53
C GLY A 167 21.24 9.57 -6.62
N ASP A 168 21.06 8.29 -6.96
CA ASP A 168 19.75 7.63 -7.08
C ASP A 168 19.37 6.84 -5.81
N GLU A 169 20.16 6.90 -4.74
CA GLU A 169 19.89 6.15 -3.52
C GLU A 169 18.65 6.69 -2.80
N ILE A 170 17.78 5.77 -2.34
CA ILE A 170 16.57 6.10 -1.57
C ILE A 170 16.44 5.07 -0.45
N LEU A 171 16.38 5.53 0.79
CA LEU A 171 15.96 4.69 1.91
C LEU A 171 14.43 4.63 1.91
N THR A 172 13.86 3.43 1.83
CA THR A 172 12.40 3.21 1.80
C THR A 172 11.97 2.28 2.93
N PHE A 173 11.06 2.72 3.77
CA PHE A 173 10.44 1.91 4.82
C PHE A 173 8.93 1.83 4.59
N ASP A 174 8.36 0.63 4.70
CA ASP A 174 6.92 0.39 4.53
C ASP A 174 6.50 -0.73 5.48
N MET A 175 5.50 -0.46 6.33
CA MET A 175 5.00 -1.44 7.29
C MET A 175 3.47 -1.45 7.33
N ALA A 176 2.91 -2.65 7.46
CA ALA A 176 1.59 -2.80 8.07
C ALA A 176 1.70 -2.62 9.59
N THR A 177 0.62 -2.20 10.23
CA THR A 177 0.56 -2.08 11.70
C THR A 177 0.12 -3.36 12.41
N THR A 178 -0.09 -4.45 11.66
CA THR A 178 -0.32 -5.81 12.18
C THR A 178 0.97 -6.62 12.23
N VAL A 179 0.98 -7.70 13.02
CA VAL A 179 2.12 -8.63 13.08
C VAL A 179 2.44 -9.21 11.70
N GLN A 180 1.40 -9.47 10.91
CA GLN A 180 1.54 -9.96 9.54
C GLN A 180 0.38 -9.46 8.66
N ALA A 181 0.60 -9.41 7.35
CA ALA A 181 -0.43 -9.03 6.37
C ALA A 181 -1.48 -10.15 6.18
N TRP A 182 -2.74 -9.76 5.91
CA TRP A 182 -3.83 -10.72 5.62
C TRP A 182 -3.50 -11.72 4.51
N GLY A 183 -2.81 -11.28 3.45
CA GLY A 183 -2.40 -12.15 2.35
C GLY A 183 -1.54 -13.35 2.76
N LYS A 184 -0.84 -13.28 3.91
CA LYS A 184 -0.07 -14.41 4.44
C LYS A 184 -0.96 -15.47 5.11
N VAL A 185 -2.09 -15.07 5.68
CA VAL A 185 -3.10 -16.02 6.16
C VAL A 185 -3.76 -16.71 4.98
N LEU A 186 -4.10 -15.97 3.91
CA LEU A 186 -4.63 -16.56 2.67
C LEU A 186 -3.65 -17.54 2.01
N ASP A 187 -2.35 -17.19 1.93
CA ASP A 187 -1.30 -18.10 1.43
C ASP A 187 -1.23 -19.37 2.28
N ALA A 188 -1.24 -19.25 3.61
CA ALA A 188 -1.25 -20.41 4.51
C ALA A 188 -2.49 -21.29 4.34
N ARG A 189 -3.69 -20.71 4.13
CA ARG A 189 -4.92 -21.45 3.79
C ARG A 189 -4.75 -22.23 2.49
N SER A 190 -4.22 -21.59 1.44
CA SER A 190 -4.04 -22.23 0.12
C SER A 190 -3.07 -23.42 0.16
N ARG A 191 -2.10 -23.38 1.09
CA ARG A 191 -1.10 -24.44 1.30
C ARG A 191 -1.50 -25.45 2.38
N ASN A 192 -2.63 -25.24 3.05
CA ASN A 192 -3.05 -26.02 4.21
C ASN A 192 -1.96 -26.11 5.30
N MET A 193 -1.30 -24.97 5.58
CA MET A 193 -0.17 -24.86 6.50
C MET A 193 -0.55 -24.11 7.78
N SER A 194 -0.07 -24.58 8.93
CA SER A 194 -0.21 -23.85 10.19
C SER A 194 0.53 -22.52 10.17
N ILE A 195 -0.03 -21.51 10.84
CA ILE A 195 0.57 -20.18 11.03
C ILE A 195 1.10 -20.03 12.45
N PRO A 196 2.05 -19.10 12.69
CA PRO A 196 2.39 -18.69 14.04
C PRO A 196 1.17 -18.14 14.79
N ASP A 197 1.02 -18.54 16.05
CA ASP A 197 -0.04 -18.06 16.97
C ASP A 197 0.01 -16.54 17.22
N THR A 198 1.13 -15.90 16.91
CA THR A 198 1.32 -14.45 17.03
C THR A 198 0.65 -13.63 15.92
N TRP A 199 0.19 -14.24 14.82
CA TRP A 199 -0.31 -13.48 13.66
C TRP A 199 -1.76 -13.02 13.84
N ALA A 200 -2.60 -13.86 14.44
CA ALA A 200 -4.05 -13.75 14.32
C ALA A 200 -4.78 -14.43 15.48
N VAL A 201 -6.07 -14.09 15.61
CA VAL A 201 -6.98 -14.64 16.61
C VAL A 201 -8.21 -15.27 15.98
N ASP A 202 -8.81 -16.21 16.70
CA ASP A 202 -10.13 -16.75 16.40
C ASP A 202 -11.26 -15.77 16.76
N LYS A 203 -12.51 -16.19 16.56
CA LYS A 203 -13.71 -15.38 16.85
C LYS A 203 -13.89 -14.98 18.32
N ASN A 204 -13.17 -15.63 19.24
CA ASN A 204 -13.23 -15.34 20.68
C ASN A 204 -12.04 -14.45 21.11
N GLY A 205 -11.16 -14.06 20.18
CA GLY A 205 -9.94 -13.32 20.48
C GLY A 205 -8.79 -14.19 20.96
N ALA A 206 -8.89 -15.53 20.89
CA ALA A 206 -7.81 -16.43 21.27
C ALA A 206 -6.80 -16.59 20.12
N PRO A 207 -5.48 -16.48 20.37
CA PRO A 207 -4.45 -16.77 19.37
C PRO A 207 -4.64 -18.15 18.72
N THR A 208 -4.48 -18.25 17.40
CA THR A 208 -4.67 -19.51 16.66
C THR A 208 -3.52 -19.80 15.70
N THR A 209 -3.16 -21.09 15.59
CA THR A 209 -2.22 -21.60 14.58
C THR A 209 -2.93 -22.17 13.35
N ASP A 210 -4.26 -22.29 13.39
CA ASP A 210 -5.07 -22.73 12.26
C ASP A 210 -5.48 -21.52 11.42
N PRO A 211 -4.99 -21.39 10.17
CA PRO A 211 -5.35 -20.26 9.32
C PRO A 211 -6.84 -20.25 8.96
N PHE A 212 -7.56 -21.37 9.02
CA PHE A 212 -9.00 -21.44 8.74
C PHE A 212 -9.85 -20.97 9.92
N ALA A 213 -9.33 -21.04 11.15
CA ALA A 213 -9.98 -20.51 12.36
C ALA A 213 -9.83 -18.99 12.53
N VAL A 214 -8.97 -18.34 11.74
CA VAL A 214 -8.70 -16.90 11.85
C VAL A 214 -9.96 -16.07 11.60
N HIS A 215 -10.29 -15.23 12.58
CA HIS A 215 -11.34 -14.22 12.52
C HIS A 215 -10.78 -12.80 12.42
N ALA A 216 -9.62 -12.50 13.02
CA ALA A 216 -9.01 -11.18 12.97
C ALA A 216 -7.49 -11.26 13.16
N LEU A 217 -6.78 -10.21 12.75
CA LEU A 217 -5.33 -10.08 12.91
C LEU A 217 -4.96 -9.43 14.25
N LEU A 218 -3.73 -9.68 14.70
CA LEU A 218 -3.15 -9.03 15.89
C LEU A 218 -2.34 -7.77 15.52
N PRO A 219 -2.40 -6.71 16.35
CA PRO A 219 -1.56 -5.53 16.18
C PRO A 219 -0.08 -5.83 16.44
N ALA A 220 0.81 -5.26 15.64
CA ALA A 220 2.24 -5.41 15.81
C ALA A 220 2.69 -4.91 17.19
N ALA A 221 3.49 -5.70 17.91
CA ALA A 221 3.96 -5.35 19.26
C ALA A 221 2.82 -4.91 20.22
N GLY A 222 1.65 -5.53 20.12
CA GLY A 222 0.52 -5.34 21.03
C GLY A 222 0.01 -3.89 21.05
N PRO A 223 0.08 -3.17 22.20
CA PRO A 223 -0.46 -1.81 22.31
C PRO A 223 0.19 -0.79 21.35
N LYS A 224 1.43 -1.05 20.90
CA LYS A 224 2.18 -0.12 20.02
C LYS A 224 1.57 -0.07 18.63
N GLY A 225 1.43 -1.22 17.97
CA GLY A 225 0.77 -1.31 16.66
C GLY A 225 -0.67 -0.86 16.73
N TYR A 226 -1.36 -1.14 17.83
CA TYR A 226 -2.72 -0.65 18.08
C TYR A 226 -2.80 0.89 18.11
N GLY A 227 -1.87 1.55 18.82
CA GLY A 227 -1.75 3.00 18.81
C GLY A 227 -1.41 3.56 17.42
N LEU A 228 -0.54 2.88 16.66
CA LEU A 228 -0.15 3.30 15.31
C LEU A 228 -1.33 3.23 14.32
N MET A 229 -2.10 2.13 14.29
CA MET A 229 -3.26 2.04 13.38
C MET A 229 -4.36 3.03 13.74
N MET A 230 -4.54 3.32 15.03
CA MET A 230 -5.43 4.39 15.50
C MET A 230 -4.98 5.75 15.00
N MET A 231 -3.69 6.09 15.15
CA MET A 231 -3.13 7.35 14.65
C MET A 231 -3.35 7.48 13.13
N ILE A 232 -3.12 6.40 12.38
CA ILE A 232 -3.32 6.39 10.92
C ILE A 232 -4.78 6.61 10.55
N ASP A 233 -5.72 5.93 11.23
CA ASP A 233 -7.15 6.12 11.01
C ASP A 233 -7.62 7.54 11.36
N VAL A 234 -7.09 8.13 12.42
CA VAL A 234 -7.37 9.52 12.78
C VAL A 234 -6.85 10.48 11.71
N LEU A 235 -5.61 10.28 11.22
CA LEU A 235 -4.98 11.18 10.25
C LEU A 235 -5.53 11.04 8.82
N SER A 236 -5.91 9.83 8.40
CA SER A 236 -6.41 9.59 7.04
C SER A 236 -7.93 9.47 6.94
N GLY A 237 -8.64 9.18 8.03
CA GLY A 237 -10.10 9.07 8.06
C GLY A 237 -10.76 10.24 8.77
N VAL A 238 -10.60 10.31 10.09
CA VAL A 238 -11.29 11.28 10.97
C VAL A 238 -10.95 12.72 10.56
N LEU A 239 -9.67 13.02 10.33
CA LEU A 239 -9.21 14.34 9.91
C LEU A 239 -9.83 14.79 8.57
N LEU A 240 -10.14 13.83 7.68
CA LEU A 240 -10.70 14.10 6.36
C LEU A 240 -12.23 14.05 6.33
N GLY A 241 -12.89 13.84 7.48
CA GLY A 241 -14.34 13.73 7.58
C GLY A 241 -14.91 12.48 6.92
N LEU A 242 -14.15 11.38 6.91
CA LEU A 242 -14.51 10.10 6.29
C LEU A 242 -15.00 9.08 7.34
N PRO A 243 -15.66 7.97 6.91
CA PRO A 243 -15.90 6.83 7.78
C PRO A 243 -14.59 6.34 8.41
N PHE A 244 -14.64 5.98 9.69
CA PHE A 244 -13.45 5.66 10.48
C PHE A 244 -13.62 4.38 11.30
N GLY A 245 -12.49 3.73 11.64
CA GLY A 245 -12.46 2.46 12.35
C GLY A 245 -13.38 1.42 11.70
N ARG A 246 -14.31 0.87 12.50
CA ARG A 246 -15.27 -0.16 12.06
C ARG A 246 -16.22 0.26 10.92
N GLN A 247 -16.31 1.55 10.63
CA GLN A 247 -17.20 2.11 9.60
C GLN A 247 -16.55 2.12 8.22
N VAL A 248 -15.23 1.89 8.14
CA VAL A 248 -14.52 1.77 6.88
C VAL A 248 -15.08 0.59 6.10
N SER A 249 -15.37 0.79 4.81
CA SER A 249 -15.90 -0.27 3.95
C SER A 249 -14.91 -1.43 3.79
N SER A 250 -15.39 -2.66 3.71
CA SER A 250 -14.54 -3.81 3.40
C SER A 250 -14.49 -4.08 1.89
N MET A 251 -13.43 -4.77 1.45
CA MET A 251 -13.10 -4.99 0.04
C MET A 251 -14.22 -5.64 -0.76
N TYR A 252 -15.00 -6.54 -0.14
CA TYR A 252 -16.01 -7.38 -0.78
C TYR A 252 -17.46 -7.09 -0.34
N ASP A 253 -17.68 -6.07 0.51
CA ASP A 253 -19.02 -5.77 1.05
C ASP A 253 -20.01 -5.39 -0.06
N ASP A 254 -19.62 -4.44 -0.91
CA ASP A 254 -20.40 -4.01 -2.08
C ASP A 254 -19.44 -3.65 -3.21
N LEU A 255 -19.47 -4.43 -4.31
CA LEU A 255 -18.64 -4.21 -5.50
C LEU A 255 -19.17 -3.10 -6.43
N HIS A 256 -20.38 -2.61 -6.18
CA HIS A 256 -21.03 -1.53 -6.93
C HIS A 256 -20.84 -0.15 -6.27
N ALA A 257 -20.58 -0.12 -4.97
CA ALA A 257 -20.35 1.13 -4.24
C ALA A 257 -18.88 1.54 -4.15
N GLY A 258 -18.64 2.85 -4.04
CA GLY A 258 -17.31 3.39 -3.77
C GLY A 258 -16.77 2.97 -2.39
N ARG A 259 -15.46 2.77 -2.29
CA ARG A 259 -14.80 2.38 -1.03
C ARG A 259 -14.75 3.51 0.01
N ASN A 260 -14.72 4.76 -0.44
CA ASN A 260 -14.62 5.96 0.40
C ASN A 260 -13.42 5.95 1.37
N LEU A 261 -12.31 5.31 1.00
CA LEU A 261 -11.10 5.28 1.81
C LEU A 261 -10.44 6.65 1.84
N GLY A 262 -9.70 6.91 2.92
CA GLY A 262 -8.81 8.05 3.06
C GLY A 262 -7.32 7.67 3.08
N GLN A 263 -6.50 8.58 2.58
CA GLN A 263 -5.03 8.52 2.65
C GLN A 263 -4.49 9.93 2.95
N LEU A 264 -3.37 10.01 3.66
CA LEU A 264 -2.69 11.27 3.96
C LEU A 264 -1.24 11.18 3.50
N HIS A 265 -0.79 12.23 2.81
CA HIS A 265 0.60 12.44 2.44
C HIS A 265 1.18 13.58 3.26
N ILE A 266 2.39 13.39 3.76
CA ILE A 266 3.19 14.43 4.41
C ILE A 266 4.53 14.49 3.67
N VAL A 267 4.89 15.64 3.15
CA VAL A 267 6.12 15.85 2.40
C VAL A 267 6.91 16.98 3.04
N ILE A 268 8.21 16.76 3.24
CA ILE A 268 9.11 17.71 3.92
C ILE A 268 10.33 17.95 3.03
N ASN A 269 10.64 19.22 2.76
CA ASN A 269 11.78 19.62 1.96
C ASN A 269 13.01 19.87 2.85
N PRO A 270 14.07 19.06 2.76
CA PRO A 270 15.26 19.21 3.59
C PRO A 270 15.91 20.60 3.51
N ASN A 271 15.83 21.28 2.36
CA ASN A 271 16.40 22.62 2.15
C ASN A 271 15.83 23.70 3.08
N PHE A 272 14.65 23.47 3.66
CA PHE A 272 14.03 24.41 4.60
C PHE A 272 14.52 24.23 6.04
N PHE A 273 15.39 23.24 6.29
CA PHE A 273 15.87 22.90 7.64
C PHE A 273 17.39 22.94 7.73
N SER A 274 18.10 22.37 6.76
CA SER A 274 19.56 22.29 6.73
C SER A 274 20.08 22.10 5.29
N SER A 275 21.39 21.88 5.13
CA SER A 275 21.96 21.55 3.82
C SER A 275 21.40 20.23 3.31
N SER A 276 20.66 20.27 2.20
CA SER A 276 20.14 19.05 1.56
C SER A 276 21.24 18.13 1.07
N GLU A 277 22.39 18.67 0.69
CA GLU A 277 23.55 17.88 0.27
C GLU A 277 24.09 17.06 1.44
N LEU A 278 24.32 17.70 2.60
CA LEU A 278 24.75 16.98 3.82
C LEU A 278 23.69 15.99 4.29
N PHE A 279 22.40 16.35 4.18
CA PHE A 279 21.32 15.42 4.49
C PHE A 279 21.40 14.13 3.66
N ARG A 280 21.60 14.25 2.34
CA ARG A 280 21.73 13.11 1.42
C ARG A 280 22.97 12.27 1.70
N GLN A 281 24.11 12.92 1.95
CA GLN A 281 25.36 12.25 2.37
C GLN A 281 25.17 11.46 3.66
N HIS A 282 24.51 12.04 4.67
CA HIS A 282 24.22 11.36 5.93
C HIS A 282 23.26 10.18 5.77
N LEU A 283 22.27 10.27 4.86
CA LEU A 283 21.37 9.16 4.54
C LEU A 283 22.12 8.00 3.87
N SER A 284 22.98 8.28 2.89
CA SER A 284 23.86 7.29 2.27
C SER A 284 24.87 6.69 3.25
N GLN A 285 25.39 7.50 4.18
CA GLN A 285 26.23 7.02 5.27
C GLN A 285 25.44 6.08 6.20
N THR A 286 24.21 6.43 6.57
CA THR A 286 23.33 5.60 7.40
C THR A 286 23.12 4.22 6.78
N MET A 287 22.79 4.17 5.48
CA MET A 287 22.63 2.90 4.76
C MET A 287 23.91 2.06 4.73
N ARG A 288 25.07 2.71 4.54
CA ARG A 288 26.38 2.02 4.57
C ARG A 288 26.70 1.47 5.96
N GLU A 289 26.60 2.30 6.99
CA GLU A 289 26.94 1.92 8.37
C GLU A 289 26.08 0.76 8.87
N LEU A 290 24.76 0.82 8.66
CA LEU A 290 23.83 -0.25 9.05
C LEU A 290 24.20 -1.60 8.41
N ASN A 291 24.64 -1.59 7.14
CA ASN A 291 25.05 -2.81 6.45
C ASN A 291 26.38 -3.39 6.89
N THR A 292 27.22 -2.57 7.55
CA THR A 292 28.50 -3.01 8.09
C THR A 292 28.40 -3.52 9.53
N ILE A 293 27.23 -3.42 10.16
CA ILE A 293 27.01 -3.92 11.52
C ILE A 293 27.21 -5.45 11.54
N THR A 294 27.98 -5.91 12.53
CA THR A 294 28.21 -7.35 12.77
C THR A 294 26.87 -8.08 12.94
N PRO A 295 26.55 -9.06 12.07
CA PRO A 295 25.31 -9.83 12.19
C PRO A 295 25.28 -10.67 13.47
N ALA A 296 24.09 -10.79 14.06
CA ALA A 296 23.89 -11.74 15.16
C ALA A 296 23.97 -13.19 14.65
N PRO A 297 24.31 -14.17 15.50
CA PRO A 297 24.33 -15.58 15.11
C PRO A 297 23.00 -16.02 14.46
N GLY A 298 23.08 -16.70 13.31
CA GLY A 298 21.92 -17.11 12.52
C GLY A 298 21.50 -16.13 11.41
N PHE A 299 22.07 -14.92 11.36
CA PHE A 299 21.85 -13.96 10.28
C PHE A 299 23.10 -13.80 9.41
N ASN A 300 22.92 -13.79 8.08
CA ASN A 300 24.03 -13.65 7.13
C ASN A 300 24.50 -12.20 6.97
N GLN A 301 23.60 -11.23 7.18
CA GLN A 301 23.88 -9.79 7.08
C GLN A 301 22.83 -8.99 7.86
N VAL A 302 23.18 -7.77 8.25
CA VAL A 302 22.22 -6.75 8.71
C VAL A 302 21.81 -5.93 7.50
N TYR A 303 20.51 -5.70 7.35
CA TYR A 303 19.96 -4.82 6.32
C TYR A 303 19.60 -3.46 6.91
N TYR A 304 19.81 -2.38 6.17
CA TYR A 304 19.06 -1.15 6.42
C TYR A 304 17.57 -1.34 6.04
N PRO A 305 16.65 -0.55 6.62
CA PRO A 305 15.22 -0.69 6.36
C PRO A 305 14.88 -0.62 4.86
N GLY A 306 14.22 -1.68 4.35
CA GLY A 306 13.79 -1.80 2.95
C GLY A 306 14.83 -2.34 1.97
N GLN A 307 16.08 -2.55 2.39
CA GLN A 307 17.12 -3.04 1.50
C GLN A 307 16.82 -4.40 0.88
N ASP A 308 16.15 -5.30 1.61
CA ASP A 308 15.76 -6.61 1.09
C ASP A 308 14.82 -6.46 -0.13
N GLN A 309 13.96 -5.45 -0.13
CA GLN A 309 13.10 -5.09 -1.25
C GLN A 309 13.88 -4.38 -2.37
N ASP A 310 14.85 -3.53 -2.05
CA ASP A 310 15.70 -2.87 -3.05
C ASP A 310 16.59 -3.88 -3.80
N ILE A 311 17.04 -4.92 -3.10
CA ILE A 311 17.73 -6.07 -3.71
C ILE A 311 16.78 -6.81 -4.65
N LYS A 312 15.55 -7.12 -4.21
CA LYS A 312 14.53 -7.78 -5.05
C LYS A 312 14.20 -6.95 -6.28
N GLN A 313 14.01 -5.65 -6.15
CA GLN A 313 13.71 -4.76 -7.27
C GLN A 313 14.84 -4.71 -8.29
N ARG A 314 16.10 -4.59 -7.84
CA ARG A 314 17.27 -4.63 -8.74
C ARG A 314 17.39 -5.98 -9.44
N LYS A 315 17.15 -7.08 -8.72
CA LYS A 315 17.13 -8.42 -9.27
C LYS A 315 16.01 -8.60 -10.31
N ALA A 316 14.82 -8.09 -10.03
CA ALA A 316 13.67 -8.15 -10.92
C ALA A 316 13.89 -7.37 -12.23
N ALA A 317 14.68 -6.29 -12.20
CA ALA A 317 15.04 -5.55 -13.41
C ALA A 317 15.94 -6.35 -14.37
N VAL A 318 16.70 -7.33 -13.85
CA VAL A 318 17.60 -8.17 -14.65
C VAL A 318 16.96 -9.51 -15.00
N GLU A 319 16.33 -10.16 -14.02
CA GLU A 319 15.80 -11.52 -14.15
C GLU A 319 14.30 -11.58 -14.50
N GLY A 320 13.61 -10.44 -14.48
CA GLY A 320 12.16 -10.37 -14.57
C GLY A 320 11.46 -10.46 -13.20
N ILE A 321 10.22 -10.00 -13.17
CA ILE A 321 9.31 -10.02 -12.03
C ILE A 321 8.68 -11.41 -11.90
N GLU A 322 8.71 -11.97 -10.69
CA GLU A 322 8.04 -13.23 -10.38
C GLU A 322 6.57 -13.02 -10.06
N ILE A 323 5.69 -13.76 -10.74
CA ILE A 323 4.24 -13.78 -10.50
C ILE A 323 3.71 -15.22 -10.54
N VAL A 324 2.56 -15.47 -9.90
CA VAL A 324 1.88 -16.77 -9.94
C VAL A 324 1.32 -17.03 -11.34
N ASP A 325 1.45 -18.27 -11.82
CA ASP A 325 1.13 -18.64 -13.21
C ASP A 325 -0.33 -18.37 -13.57
N ASP A 326 -1.27 -18.63 -12.65
CA ASP A 326 -2.70 -18.39 -12.87
C ASP A 326 -3.04 -16.90 -13.06
N ILE A 327 -2.29 -16.00 -12.41
CA ILE A 327 -2.44 -14.55 -12.59
C ILE A 327 -2.08 -14.18 -14.03
N TYR A 328 -1.00 -14.75 -14.57
CA TYR A 328 -0.62 -14.52 -15.96
C TYR A 328 -1.66 -15.06 -16.94
N GLN A 329 -2.16 -16.28 -16.74
CA GLN A 329 -3.20 -16.86 -17.58
C GLN A 329 -4.47 -15.99 -17.59
N TYR A 330 -4.88 -15.49 -16.42
CA TYR A 330 -5.97 -14.52 -16.33
C TYR A 330 -5.68 -13.24 -17.12
N LEU A 331 -4.49 -12.65 -16.96
CA LEU A 331 -4.12 -11.38 -17.59
C LEU A 331 -4.11 -11.42 -19.12
N ILE A 332 -3.79 -12.56 -19.74
CA ILE A 332 -3.80 -12.73 -21.20
C ILE A 332 -5.16 -13.18 -21.76
N SER A 333 -6.10 -13.59 -20.91
CA SER A 333 -7.43 -14.05 -21.32
C SER A 333 -8.35 -12.89 -21.71
N ASP A 334 -9.51 -13.18 -22.31
CA ASP A 334 -10.58 -12.20 -22.52
C ASP A 334 -11.52 -12.06 -21.32
N ALA A 335 -11.40 -12.92 -20.30
CA ALA A 335 -12.25 -12.88 -19.11
C ALA A 335 -11.93 -11.64 -18.26
N LEU A 336 -12.97 -10.94 -17.79
CA LEU A 336 -12.81 -9.81 -16.86
C LEU A 336 -12.67 -10.28 -15.41
N TYR A 337 -13.32 -11.37 -15.05
CA TYR A 337 -13.15 -12.07 -13.77
C TYR A 337 -13.57 -13.53 -13.97
N ASN A 338 -12.81 -14.46 -13.40
CA ASN A 338 -13.07 -15.90 -13.48
C ASN A 338 -13.97 -16.34 -12.32
N THR A 339 -13.82 -15.70 -11.15
CA THR A 339 -14.67 -15.92 -9.98
C THR A 339 -15.23 -14.60 -9.48
N SER A 340 -16.56 -14.49 -9.34
CA SER A 340 -17.18 -13.32 -8.72
C SER A 340 -16.78 -13.22 -7.25
N TYR A 341 -16.37 -12.03 -6.82
CA TYR A 341 -16.08 -11.70 -5.42
C TYR A 341 -17.32 -11.16 -4.67
N GLU A 342 -18.49 -11.17 -5.30
CA GLU A 342 -19.73 -10.65 -4.72
C GLU A 342 -20.17 -11.47 -3.49
N THR A 343 -20.62 -10.79 -2.43
CA THR A 343 -21.06 -11.39 -1.15
C THR A 343 -20.01 -12.20 -0.37
N LYS A 344 -18.75 -12.14 -0.78
CA LYS A 344 -17.64 -12.75 -0.04
C LYS A 344 -17.36 -11.95 1.24
N ASN A 345 -17.08 -12.65 2.35
CA ASN A 345 -16.60 -12.04 3.59
C ASN A 345 -15.25 -11.30 3.35
N PRO A 346 -14.90 -10.22 4.07
CA PRO A 346 -13.54 -9.63 4.08
C PRO A 346 -12.39 -10.65 4.11
N PHE A 347 -12.60 -11.80 4.76
CA PHE A 347 -11.67 -12.92 4.89
C PHE A 347 -11.87 -14.04 3.84
N ALA A 348 -12.62 -13.79 2.77
CA ALA A 348 -12.96 -14.84 1.82
C ALA A 348 -11.76 -15.35 1.01
N GLN A 349 -11.95 -16.59 0.57
CA GLN A 349 -11.00 -17.43 -0.17
C GLN A 349 -10.75 -16.93 -1.58
#